data_AF-A0AAV2V145-F1
#
_entry.id   AF-A0AAV2V145-F1
#
_cell.length_a   1.000
_cell.length_b   1.000
_cell.length_c   1.000
_cell.angle_alpha   90.00
_cell.angle_beta   90.00
_cell.angle_gamma   90.00
#
_symmetry.space_group_name_H-M   'P 1'
#
loop_
_entity.id
_entity.type
_entity.pdbx_description
1 polymer ?
#
loop_
_entity_poly.entity_id
_entity_poly.type
_entity_poly.pdbx_seq_one_letter_code
_entity_poly.pdbx_strand_id
1 'polypeptide(L)'
;MVATASLHHRLQQAVAVVATASLHHRLQQAVAVVAAASPHHRLQTVAAVAATVSPHHRLQTVAAVAATVSPRHRLQTVAAVVATVSPHHRLQTVAAVVATVSPHHRLQTVAAVAATVSPRHRLQTVVAVAAVVILHHN
;
A
#
# COMPACT_ATOMS: atom_id res chain seq x y z
N MET A 1 13.44 -19.65 -6.08
CA MET A 1 12.77 -19.97 -4.80
C MET A 1 11.44 -19.25 -4.75
N VAL A 2 10.32 -20.00 -4.68
CA VAL A 2 8.95 -19.48 -4.62
C VAL A 2 8.34 -19.90 -3.28
N ALA A 3 7.69 -18.98 -2.57
CA ALA A 3 6.99 -19.25 -1.32
C ALA A 3 5.50 -18.91 -1.45
N THR A 4 4.64 -19.89 -1.24
CA THR A 4 3.18 -19.75 -1.27
C THR A 4 2.60 -20.13 0.08
N ALA A 5 1.78 -19.27 0.66
CA ALA A 5 1.10 -19.52 1.93
C ALA A 5 -0.39 -19.19 1.84
N SER A 6 -1.22 -20.16 2.22
CA SER A 6 -2.65 -19.97 2.49
C SER A 6 -2.94 -20.53 3.88
N LEU A 7 -3.13 -19.67 4.88
CA LEU A 7 -3.24 -20.08 6.28
C LEU A 7 -4.24 -19.22 7.06
N HIS A 8 -4.91 -19.82 8.04
CA HIS A 8 -5.86 -19.11 8.91
C HIS A 8 -5.19 -18.20 9.94
N HIS A 9 -4.00 -18.57 10.44
CA HIS A 9 -3.37 -17.87 11.56
C HIS A 9 -2.32 -16.84 11.14
N ARG A 10 -1.04 -17.12 11.39
CA ARG A 10 0.01 -16.12 11.44
C ARG A 10 1.24 -16.63 10.72
N LEU A 11 1.76 -15.81 9.82
CA LEU A 11 3.07 -15.99 9.23
C LEU A 11 3.96 -14.87 9.73
N GLN A 12 5.08 -15.24 10.36
CA GLN A 12 6.02 -14.25 10.89
C GLN A 12 6.77 -13.59 9.74
N GLN A 13 7.46 -14.40 8.93
CA GLN A 13 8.35 -13.91 7.90
C GLN A 13 8.28 -14.81 6.66
N ALA A 14 8.12 -14.20 5.49
CA ALA A 14 8.29 -14.85 4.20
C ALA A 14 9.47 -14.18 3.49
N VAL A 15 10.50 -14.96 3.16
CA VAL A 15 11.64 -14.51 2.34
C VAL A 15 11.68 -15.39 1.11
N ALA A 16 11.57 -14.82 -0.09
CA ALA A 16 11.58 -15.58 -1.34
C ALA A 16 11.96 -14.71 -2.54
N VAL A 17 12.28 -15.33 -3.69
CA VAL A 17 12.31 -14.56 -4.94
C VAL A 17 10.88 -14.11 -5.28
N VAL A 18 9.92 -15.03 -5.16
CA VAL A 18 8.49 -14.76 -5.32
C VAL A 18 7.77 -15.21 -4.05
N ALA A 19 7.05 -14.29 -3.40
CA ALA A 19 6.25 -14.56 -2.22
C ALA A 19 4.76 -14.24 -2.49
N THR A 20 3.90 -15.24 -2.32
CA THR A 20 2.44 -15.08 -2.41
C THR A 20 1.78 -15.54 -1.12
N ALA A 21 1.02 -14.66 -0.46
CA ALA A 21 0.41 -14.95 0.84
C ALA A 21 -1.06 -14.48 0.92
N SER A 22 -1.95 -15.42 1.20
CA SER A 22 -3.35 -15.17 1.54
C SER A 22 -3.60 -15.66 2.96
N LEU A 23 -3.84 -14.75 3.90
CA LEU A 23 -3.93 -15.09 5.32
C LEU A 23 -5.23 -14.56 5.92
N HIS A 24 -5.84 -15.30 6.85
CA HIS A 24 -6.98 -14.75 7.58
C HIS A 24 -6.49 -13.73 8.63
N HIS A 25 -5.57 -14.11 9.53
CA HIS A 25 -5.11 -13.15 10.55
C HIS A 25 -3.95 -12.25 10.13
N ARG A 26 -2.70 -12.74 10.14
CA ARG A 26 -1.54 -11.82 10.20
C ARG A 26 -0.31 -12.28 9.44
N LEU A 27 0.24 -11.39 8.61
CA LEU A 27 1.63 -11.43 8.14
C LEU A 27 2.43 -10.34 8.89
N GLN A 28 3.59 -10.65 9.47
CA GLN A 28 4.47 -9.56 9.93
C GLN A 28 5.27 -9.01 8.76
N GLN A 29 6.03 -9.86 8.09
CA GLN A 29 7.03 -9.41 7.15
C GLN A 29 7.06 -10.29 5.90
N ALA A 30 7.06 -9.65 4.73
CA ALA A 30 7.44 -10.28 3.47
C ALA A 30 8.61 -9.51 2.86
N VAL A 31 9.67 -10.24 2.51
CA VAL A 31 10.81 -9.74 1.76
C VAL A 31 10.95 -10.56 0.50
N ALA A 32 10.74 -9.95 -0.66
CA ALA A 32 10.86 -10.68 -1.92
C ALA A 32 11.26 -9.81 -3.10
N VAL A 33 11.67 -10.41 -4.21
CA VAL A 33 11.75 -9.64 -5.46
C VAL A 33 10.33 -9.27 -5.89
N VAL A 34 9.43 -10.25 -5.89
CA VAL A 34 8.00 -10.07 -6.16
C VAL A 34 7.18 -10.53 -4.96
N ALA A 35 6.35 -9.63 -4.41
CA ALA A 35 5.47 -9.92 -3.30
C ALA A 35 4.00 -9.65 -3.66
N ALA A 36 3.14 -10.64 -3.43
CA ALA A 36 1.69 -10.49 -3.44
C ALA A 36 1.11 -10.91 -2.09
N ALA A 37 0.41 -10.02 -1.40
CA ALA A 37 -0.13 -10.30 -0.07
C ALA A 37 -1.54 -9.75 0.15
N SER A 38 -2.44 -10.61 0.61
CA SER A 38 -3.86 -10.28 0.84
C SER A 38 -4.36 -10.82 2.19
N PRO A 39 -3.86 -10.30 3.34
CA PRO A 39 -4.36 -10.72 4.64
C PRO A 39 -5.70 -10.06 4.98
N HIS A 40 -6.59 -10.77 5.69
CA HIS A 40 -7.84 -10.18 6.15
C HIS A 40 -7.59 -9.13 7.24
N HIS A 41 -6.90 -9.48 8.33
CA HIS A 41 -6.73 -8.54 9.45
C HIS A 41 -5.52 -7.63 9.37
N ARG A 42 -4.30 -8.16 9.25
CA ARG A 42 -3.10 -7.32 9.42
C ARG A 42 -1.92 -7.78 8.58
N LEU A 43 -1.32 -6.80 7.91
CA LEU A 43 0.02 -6.87 7.33
C LEU A 43 0.87 -5.79 8.04
N GLN A 44 2.04 -6.13 8.55
CA GLN A 44 2.92 -5.07 9.08
C GLN A 44 3.79 -4.49 7.97
N THR A 45 4.64 -5.29 7.34
CA THR A 45 5.69 -4.79 6.45
C THR A 45 5.81 -5.64 5.20
N VAL A 46 5.86 -5.00 4.03
CA VAL A 46 6.32 -5.60 2.76
C VAL A 46 7.51 -4.80 2.26
N ALA A 47 8.61 -5.50 1.98
CA ALA A 47 9.75 -4.96 1.27
C ALA A 47 9.96 -5.77 -0.02
N ALA A 48 9.81 -5.15 -1.19
CA ALA A 48 10.01 -5.86 -2.45
C ALA A 48 10.50 -4.98 -3.59
N VAL A 49 10.96 -5.57 -4.70
CA VAL A 49 11.13 -4.79 -5.93
C VAL A 49 9.74 -4.44 -6.49
N ALA A 50 8.87 -5.44 -6.61
CA ALA A 50 7.47 -5.27 -6.98
C ALA A 50 6.54 -5.81 -5.88
N ALA A 51 5.61 -4.97 -5.41
CA ALA A 51 4.66 -5.32 -4.36
C ALA A 51 3.21 -5.07 -4.80
N THR A 52 2.35 -6.09 -4.67
CA THR A 52 0.90 -5.96 -4.77
C THR A 52 0.24 -6.36 -3.46
N VAL A 53 -0.44 -5.44 -2.80
CA VAL A 53 -0.84 -5.64 -1.40
C VAL A 53 -2.28 -5.15 -1.17
N SER A 54 -3.15 -6.07 -0.76
CA SER A 54 -4.61 -5.82 -0.66
C SER A 54 -5.21 -6.35 0.66
N PRO A 55 -4.87 -5.74 1.80
CA PRO A 55 -5.34 -6.19 3.10
C PRO A 55 -6.75 -5.65 3.38
N HIS A 56 -7.56 -6.41 4.12
CA HIS A 56 -8.91 -5.94 4.41
C HIS A 56 -8.91 -4.86 5.50
N HIS A 57 -8.22 -5.07 6.63
CA HIS A 57 -8.23 -4.10 7.74
C HIS A 57 -7.01 -3.18 7.81
N ARG A 58 -5.81 -3.71 8.06
CA ARG A 58 -4.65 -2.86 8.35
C ARG A 58 -3.40 -3.27 7.58
N LEU A 59 -2.76 -2.26 7.01
CA LEU A 59 -1.39 -2.31 6.54
C LEU A 59 -0.60 -1.15 7.12
N GLN A 60 0.56 -1.46 7.68
CA GLN A 60 1.44 -0.44 8.25
C GLN A 60 2.37 0.11 7.17
N THR A 61 3.21 -0.73 6.56
CA THR A 61 4.29 -0.23 5.70
C THR A 61 4.47 -1.07 4.44
N VAL A 62 4.57 -0.40 3.29
CA VAL A 62 5.10 -0.97 2.04
C VAL A 62 6.29 -0.15 1.60
N ALA A 63 7.42 -0.82 1.36
CA ALA A 63 8.61 -0.26 0.74
C ALA A 63 8.90 -1.04 -0.53
N ALA A 64 8.84 -0.39 -1.70
CA ALA A 64 9.15 -1.09 -2.96
C ALA A 64 9.69 -0.18 -4.06
N VAL A 65 10.23 -0.76 -5.14
CA VAL A 65 10.48 0.05 -6.34
C VAL A 65 9.13 0.37 -7.00
N ALA A 66 8.30 -0.64 -7.21
CA ALA A 66 6.92 -0.50 -7.69
C ALA A 66 5.93 -1.08 -6.67
N ALA A 67 4.96 -0.27 -6.25
CA ALA A 67 3.94 -0.67 -5.28
C ALA A 67 2.52 -0.40 -5.80
N THR A 68 1.68 -1.43 -5.74
CA THR A 68 0.22 -1.32 -5.90
C THR A 68 -0.45 -1.73 -4.60
N VAL A 69 -1.16 -0.80 -3.95
CA VAL A 69 -1.67 -1.00 -2.59
C VAL A 69 -3.14 -0.59 -2.48
N SER A 70 -4.00 -1.55 -2.13
CA SER A 70 -5.46 -1.36 -2.12
C SER A 70 -6.11 -1.87 -0.83
N PRO A 71 -5.91 -1.20 0.32
CA PRO A 71 -6.47 -1.63 1.60
C PRO A 71 -7.90 -1.11 1.78
N ARG A 72 -8.80 -1.91 2.38
CA ARG A 72 -10.16 -1.40 2.66
C ARG A 72 -10.14 -0.37 3.80
N HIS A 73 -9.59 -0.69 4.97
CA HIS A 73 -9.69 0.25 6.11
C HIS A 73 -8.49 1.20 6.30
N ARG A 74 -7.29 0.70 6.60
CA ARG A 74 -6.17 1.58 7.00
C ARG A 74 -4.86 1.21 6.32
N LEU A 75 -4.24 2.24 5.77
CA LEU A 75 -2.87 2.27 5.29
C LEU A 75 -2.11 3.38 6.01
N GLN A 76 -0.99 3.04 6.64
CA GLN A 76 -0.14 4.06 7.26
C GLN A 76 0.83 4.63 6.23
N THR A 77 1.73 3.82 5.69
CA THR A 77 2.85 4.32 4.89
C THR A 77 3.09 3.50 3.63
N VAL A 78 3.26 4.19 2.51
CA VAL A 78 3.86 3.64 1.28
C VAL A 78 5.07 4.49 0.91
N ALA A 79 6.21 3.83 0.73
CA ALA A 79 7.43 4.42 0.20
C ALA A 79 7.82 3.67 -1.07
N ALA A 80 7.82 4.32 -2.23
CA ALA A 80 8.21 3.65 -3.47
C ALA A 80 8.81 4.59 -4.52
N VAL A 81 9.45 4.04 -5.56
CA VAL A 81 9.77 4.87 -6.74
C VAL A 81 8.47 5.18 -7.49
N VAL A 82 7.67 4.14 -7.74
CA VAL A 82 6.34 4.24 -8.35
C VAL A 82 5.30 3.65 -7.40
N ALA A 83 4.30 4.45 -7.03
CA ALA A 83 3.22 4.04 -6.14
C ALA A 83 1.84 4.25 -6.78
N THR A 84 1.01 3.22 -6.78
CA THR A 84 -0.43 3.30 -7.01
C THR A 84 -1.15 2.89 -5.74
N VAL A 85 -1.94 3.79 -5.15
CA VAL A 85 -2.52 3.60 -3.82
C VAL A 85 -4.00 3.96 -3.82
N SER A 86 -4.86 2.97 -3.56
CA SER A 86 -6.33 3.12 -3.62
C SER A 86 -7.02 2.61 -2.35
N PRO A 87 -6.92 3.34 -1.23
CA PRO A 87 -7.55 2.94 0.03
C PRO A 87 -9.00 3.39 0.12
N HIS A 88 -9.86 2.56 0.73
CA HIS A 88 -11.25 2.96 0.93
C HIS A 88 -11.38 3.98 2.08
N HIS A 89 -10.93 3.65 3.30
CA HIS A 89 -11.12 4.57 4.42
C HIS A 89 -9.96 5.54 4.69
N ARG A 90 -8.77 5.06 5.05
CA ARG A 90 -7.69 5.95 5.51
C ARG A 90 -6.34 5.62 4.90
N LEU A 91 -5.71 6.66 4.38
CA LEU A 91 -4.30 6.72 4.02
C LEU A 91 -3.62 7.84 4.81
N GLN A 92 -2.52 7.51 5.50
CA GLN A 92 -1.73 8.53 6.18
C GLN A 92 -0.70 9.13 5.22
N THR A 93 0.25 8.33 4.72
CA THR A 93 1.40 8.87 4.00
C THR A 93 1.73 8.06 2.75
N VAL A 94 1.93 8.75 1.64
CA VAL A 94 2.61 8.24 0.44
C VAL A 94 3.84 9.10 0.18
N ALA A 95 5.01 8.47 0.06
CA ALA A 95 6.24 9.08 -0.38
C ALA A 95 6.72 8.36 -1.64
N ALA A 96 6.77 9.04 -2.79
CA ALA A 96 7.24 8.40 -4.01
C ALA A 96 7.92 9.35 -5.00
N VAL A 97 8.61 8.82 -6.02
CA VAL A 97 8.99 9.67 -7.16
C VAL A 97 7.74 9.96 -7.99
N VAL A 98 6.98 8.92 -8.32
CA VAL A 98 5.69 9.01 -9.03
C VAL A 98 4.60 8.37 -8.18
N ALA A 99 3.53 9.12 -7.91
CA ALA A 99 2.41 8.66 -7.11
C ALA A 99 1.06 8.85 -7.82
N THR A 100 0.25 7.79 -7.87
CA THR A 100 -1.18 7.85 -8.19
C THR A 100 -1.96 7.44 -6.95
N VAL A 101 -2.79 8.34 -6.41
CA VAL A 101 -3.43 8.14 -5.11
C VAL A 101 -4.93 8.45 -5.20
N SER A 102 -5.77 7.44 -4.98
CA SER A 102 -7.23 7.55 -5.14
C SER A 102 -7.99 7.05 -3.89
N PRO A 103 -7.99 7.83 -2.79
CA PRO A 103 -8.66 7.46 -1.56
C PRO A 103 -10.14 7.85 -1.57
N HIS A 104 -11.02 6.98 -1.04
CA HIS A 104 -12.42 7.37 -0.88
C HIS A 104 -12.59 8.37 0.28
N HIS A 105 -12.23 8.01 1.52
CA HIS A 105 -12.54 8.88 2.66
C HIS A 105 -11.45 9.87 3.06
N ARG A 106 -10.27 9.41 3.49
CA ARG A 106 -9.25 10.31 4.06
C ARG A 106 -7.86 10.02 3.52
N LEU A 107 -7.22 11.10 3.06
CA LEU A 107 -5.81 11.19 2.75
C LEU A 107 -5.17 12.30 3.56
N GLN A 108 -4.11 11.97 4.31
CA GLN A 108 -3.35 12.99 5.04
C GLN A 108 -2.28 13.61 4.14
N THR A 109 -1.29 12.82 3.71
CA THR A 109 -0.09 13.37 3.06
C THR A 109 0.31 12.56 1.83
N VAL A 110 0.56 13.27 0.73
CA VAL A 110 1.32 12.77 -0.43
C VAL A 110 2.53 13.66 -0.62
N ALA A 111 3.72 13.06 -0.65
CA ALA A 111 4.97 13.71 -1.01
C ALA A 111 5.55 13.01 -2.24
N ALA A 112 5.65 13.70 -3.37
CA ALA A 112 6.22 13.10 -4.57
C ALA A 112 6.93 14.09 -5.51
N VAL A 113 7.66 13.60 -6.49
CA VAL A 113 8.12 14.47 -7.59
C VAL A 113 6.94 14.75 -8.52
N ALA A 114 6.24 13.70 -8.95
CA ALA A 114 5.01 13.78 -9.74
C ALA A 114 3.87 13.06 -9.01
N ALA A 115 2.71 13.72 -8.87
CA ALA A 115 1.55 13.17 -8.19
C ALA A 115 0.25 13.38 -8.97
N THR A 116 -0.57 12.33 -9.06
CA THR A 116 -2.00 12.41 -9.38
C THR A 116 -2.79 11.98 -8.16
N VAL A 117 -3.64 12.87 -7.63
CA VAL A 117 -4.37 12.64 -6.39
C VAL A 117 -5.87 12.88 -6.62
N SER A 118 -6.70 11.87 -6.37
CA SER A 118 -8.14 11.93 -6.58
C SER A 118 -8.94 11.49 -5.34
N PRO A 119 -9.02 12.33 -4.29
CA PRO A 119 -9.79 12.03 -3.09
C PRO A 119 -11.29 12.29 -3.30
N ARG A 120 -12.16 11.44 -2.72
CA ARG A 120 -13.61 11.72 -2.71
C ARG A 120 -14.08 12.61 -1.57
N HIS A 121 -13.47 12.53 -0.39
CA HIS A 121 -13.98 13.27 0.78
C HIS A 121 -12.98 14.23 1.41
N ARG A 122 -11.77 13.77 1.78
CA ARG A 122 -10.80 14.62 2.49
C ARG A 122 -9.37 14.40 2.03
N LEU A 123 -8.71 15.52 1.74
CA LEU A 123 -7.29 15.66 1.48
C LEU A 123 -6.72 16.75 2.39
N GLN A 124 -5.59 16.50 3.05
CA GLN A 124 -4.94 17.52 3.88
C GLN A 124 -3.75 18.17 3.17
N THR A 125 -2.82 17.38 2.63
CA THR A 125 -1.56 17.90 2.12
C THR A 125 -1.05 17.11 0.92
N VAL A 126 -0.68 17.83 -0.14
CA VAL A 126 0.09 17.32 -1.28
C VAL A 126 1.29 18.22 -1.45
N VAL A 127 2.48 17.62 -1.42
CA VAL A 127 3.75 18.28 -1.71
C VAL A 127 4.33 17.58 -2.94
N ALA A 128 4.30 18.25 -4.08
CA ALA A 128 4.96 17.74 -5.27
C ALA A 128 5.49 18.84 -6.18
N VAL A 129 6.50 18.50 -6.97
CA VAL A 129 7.02 19.38 -8.03
C VAL A 129 5.96 19.55 -9.11
N ALA A 130 5.31 18.44 -9.50
CA ALA A 130 4.16 18.44 -10.39
C ALA A 130 3.01 17.68 -9.74
N ALA A 131 1.83 18.31 -9.63
CA ALA A 131 0.65 17.69 -9.05
C ALA A 131 -0.60 17.95 -9.90
N VAL A 132 -1.41 16.90 -10.08
CA VAL A 132 -2.81 16.99 -10.51
C VAL A 132 -3.68 16.53 -9.35
N VAL A 133 -4.58 17.40 -8.88
CA VAL A 133 -5.50 17.08 -7.78
C VAL A 133 -6.94 17.19 -8.29
N ILE A 134 -7.68 16.08 -8.23
CA ILE A 134 -9.08 15.99 -8.67
C ILE A 134 -9.96 15.78 -7.44
N LEU A 135 -10.63 16.85 -7.01
CA LEU A 135 -11.57 16.79 -5.89
C LEU A 135 -12.98 16.50 -6.39
N HIS A 136 -13.54 15.36 -5.97
CA HIS A 136 -14.97 15.12 -6.15
C HIS A 136 -15.73 15.94 -5.11
N HIS A 137 -16.56 16.88 -5.57
CA HIS A 137 -17.57 17.51 -4.72
C HIS A 137 -18.78 16.59 -4.62
N ASN A 138 -19.37 16.51 -3.44
CA ASN A 138 -20.59 15.75 -3.15
C ASN A 138 -21.74 16.73 -2.95
#